data_AF-G8X492-F1
#
_entry.id   AF-G8X492-F1
#
_cell.length_a   1.000
_cell.length_b   1.000
_cell.length_c   1.000
_cell.angle_alpha   90.00
_cell.angle_beta   90.00
_cell.angle_gamma   90.00
#
_symmetry.space_group_name_H-M   'P 1'
#
loop_
_entity.id
_entity.type
_entity.pdbx_description
1 polymer ?
#
loop_
_entity_poly.entity_id
_entity_poly.type
_entity_poly.pdbx_seq_one_letter_code
_entity_poly.pdbx_strand_id
1 'polypeptide(L)'
;MCRIWLTANPKHKSGFELKQIAVKIHYINTEYKKQLWLMELIKWEETYRDFINQKSYNPETGRYWYTHKMVKRSFMVIKKALPNMFCKLPQKQLRLKV
;
A
#
# COMPACT_ATOMS: atom_id res chain seq x y z
N MET A 1 6.89 6.89 -7.87
CA MET A 1 7.25 5.55 -8.37
C MET A 1 6.07 4.56 -8.49
N CYS A 2 5.09 4.47 -7.55
CA CYS A 2 4.00 3.48 -7.63
C CYS A 2 2.95 3.67 -8.76
N ARG A 3 2.77 4.89 -9.30
CA ARG A 3 1.80 5.15 -10.40
C ARG A 3 2.08 4.38 -11.69
N ILE A 4 3.34 3.97 -11.94
CA ILE A 4 3.69 3.16 -13.12
C ILE A 4 3.10 1.74 -13.00
N TRP A 5 2.99 1.27 -11.76
CA TRP A 5 2.60 -0.10 -11.44
C TRP A 5 1.10 -0.23 -11.19
N LEU A 6 0.36 0.87 -11.09
CA LEU A 6 -1.08 0.90 -11.04
C LEU A 6 -1.59 1.47 -12.36
N THR A 7 -2.31 0.66 -13.13
CA THR A 7 -2.96 1.10 -14.37
C THR A 7 -3.75 2.38 -14.12
N ALA A 8 -3.74 3.30 -15.10
CA ALA A 8 -4.50 4.55 -15.02
C ALA A 8 -5.99 4.30 -14.71
N ASN A 9 -6.53 3.19 -15.23
CA ASN A 9 -7.86 2.67 -14.99
C ASN A 9 -7.82 1.22 -14.42
N PRO A 10 -7.71 1.04 -13.10
CA PRO A 10 -7.74 -0.28 -12.47
C PRO A 10 -9.11 -0.93 -12.67
N LYS A 11 -9.16 -2.08 -13.37
CA LYS A 11 -10.40 -2.82 -13.59
C LYS A 11 -10.96 -3.47 -12.31
N HIS A 12 -10.09 -3.71 -11.34
CA HIS A 12 -10.46 -4.35 -10.07
C HIS A 12 -10.37 -3.36 -8.91
N LYS A 13 -11.34 -3.44 -7.99
CA LYS A 13 -11.50 -2.55 -6.83
C LYS A 13 -10.21 -2.42 -6.00
N SER A 14 -9.48 -3.53 -5.84
CA SER A 14 -8.19 -3.56 -5.13
C SER A 14 -7.16 -2.56 -5.67
N GLY A 15 -7.02 -2.45 -7.00
CA GLY A 15 -6.08 -1.51 -7.61
C GLY A 15 -6.55 -0.06 -7.50
N PHE A 16 -7.86 0.18 -7.57
CA PHE A 16 -8.45 1.51 -7.39
C PHE A 16 -8.22 2.01 -5.96
N GLU A 17 -8.56 1.21 -4.96
CA GLU A 17 -8.40 1.59 -3.55
C GLU A 17 -6.93 1.80 -3.18
N LEU A 18 -6.02 0.92 -3.66
CA LEU A 18 -4.60 1.09 -3.41
C LEU A 18 -4.07 2.39 -4.01
N LYS A 19 -4.56 2.80 -5.19
CA LYS A 19 -4.22 4.09 -5.81
C LYS A 19 -4.67 5.26 -4.94
N GLN A 20 -5.88 5.21 -4.40
CA GLN A 20 -6.40 6.26 -3.51
C GLN A 20 -5.55 6.37 -2.24
N ILE A 21 -5.22 5.24 -1.62
CA ILE A 21 -4.34 5.19 -0.44
C ILE A 21 -2.96 5.77 -0.79
N ALA A 22 -2.37 5.38 -1.92
CA ALA A 22 -1.05 5.87 -2.32
C ALA A 22 -1.01 7.40 -2.55
N VAL A 23 -2.06 7.99 -3.13
CA VAL A 23 -2.13 9.44 -3.35
C VAL A 23 -2.23 10.21 -2.03
N LYS A 24 -2.92 9.66 -1.02
CA LYS A 24 -3.05 10.30 0.30
C LYS A 24 -1.71 10.54 1.01
N ILE A 25 -0.66 9.78 0.68
CA ILE A 25 0.68 9.92 1.27
C ILE A 25 1.18 11.36 1.23
N HIS A 26 0.93 12.07 0.12
CA HIS A 26 1.40 13.45 -0.08
C HIS A 26 0.75 14.48 0.85
N TYR A 27 -0.37 14.13 1.49
CA TYR A 27 -1.15 15.04 2.35
C TYR A 27 -0.97 14.74 3.85
N ILE A 28 -0.11 13.78 4.20
CA ILE A 28 0.18 13.41 5.58
C ILE A 28 1.18 14.41 6.16
N ASN A 29 0.69 15.27 7.05
CA ASN A 29 1.47 16.30 7.72
C ASN A 29 1.36 16.27 9.25
N THR A 30 0.62 15.30 9.80
CA THR A 30 0.45 15.09 11.24
C THR A 30 0.56 13.60 11.57
N GLU A 31 0.94 13.29 12.81
CA GLU A 31 0.99 11.90 13.28
C GLU A 31 -0.41 11.25 13.23
N TYR A 32 -1.47 12.00 13.57
CA TYR A 32 -2.85 11.52 13.46
C TYR A 32 -3.21 11.07 12.03
N LYS A 33 -2.90 11.87 11.00
CA LYS A 33 -3.15 11.50 9.60
C LYS A 33 -2.33 10.29 9.17
N LYS A 34 -1.09 10.17 9.67
CA LYS A 34 -0.26 8.99 9.43
C LYS A 34 -0.90 7.74 10.02
N GLN A 35 -1.40 7.79 11.25
CA GLN A 35 -2.07 6.65 11.90
C GLN A 35 -3.31 6.22 11.12
N LEU A 36 -4.17 7.17 10.74
CA LEU A 36 -5.35 6.88 9.90
C LEU A 36 -4.96 6.23 8.57
N TRP A 37 -3.95 6.76 7.90
CA TRP A 37 -3.48 6.23 6.64
C TRP A 37 -2.89 4.81 6.78
N LEU A 38 -2.18 4.52 7.87
CA LEU A 38 -1.69 3.17 8.17
C LEU A 38 -2.84 2.19 8.39
N MET A 39 -3.89 2.59 9.11
CA MET A 39 -5.08 1.76 9.30
C MET A 39 -5.77 1.46 7.96
N GLU A 40 -5.88 2.45 7.06
CA GLU A 40 -6.41 2.24 5.70
C GLU A 40 -5.56 1.23 4.92
N LEU A 41 -4.23 1.35 4.97
CA LEU A 41 -3.31 0.44 4.28
C LEU A 41 -3.39 -1.00 4.83
N ILE A 42 -3.47 -1.16 6.15
CA ILE A 42 -3.61 -2.47 6.82
C ILE A 42 -4.95 -3.10 6.43
N LYS A 43 -6.05 -2.35 6.53
CA LYS A 43 -7.38 -2.83 6.15
C LYS A 43 -7.43 -3.26 4.68
N TRP A 44 -6.77 -2.51 3.81
CA TRP A 44 -6.64 -2.89 2.40
C TRP A 44 -5.85 -4.20 2.22
N GLU A 45 -4.73 -4.37 2.94
CA GLU A 45 -3.95 -5.62 2.91
C GLU A 45 -4.78 -6.81 3.37
N GLU A 46 -5.54 -6.67 4.45
CA GLU A 46 -6.43 -7.71 4.97
C GLU A 46 -7.53 -8.07 3.97
N THR A 47 -8.19 -7.06 3.40
CA THR A 47 -9.30 -7.25 2.44
C THR A 47 -8.85 -7.95 1.17
N TYR A 48 -7.64 -7.66 0.69
CA TYR A 48 -7.13 -8.16 -0.59
C TYR A 48 -5.97 -9.13 -0.47
N ARG A 49 -5.69 -9.68 0.72
CA ARG A 49 -4.56 -10.58 0.97
C ARG A 49 -4.57 -11.77 0.01
N ASP A 50 -5.70 -12.45 -0.06
CA ASP A 50 -5.86 -13.64 -0.91
C ASP A 50 -5.80 -13.28 -2.39
N PHE A 51 -6.44 -12.17 -2.75
CA PHE A 51 -6.38 -11.62 -4.10
C PHE A 51 -4.94 -11.36 -4.55
N ILE A 52 -4.13 -10.61 -3.80
CA ILE A 52 -2.74 -10.32 -4.20
C ILE A 52 -1.79 -11.52 -4.07
N ASN A 53 -2.21 -12.57 -3.37
CA ASN A 53 -1.47 -13.83 -3.22
C ASN A 53 -1.92 -14.91 -4.21
N GLN A 54 -2.99 -14.69 -4.96
CA GLN A 54 -3.45 -15.61 -5.99
C GLN A 54 -2.34 -15.92 -6.99
N LYS A 55 -2.15 -17.20 -7.27
CA LYS A 55 -1.16 -17.72 -8.21
C LYS A 55 -1.88 -18.34 -9.42
N SER A 56 -1.34 -18.07 -10.60
CA SER A 56 -1.64 -18.78 -11.83
C SER A 56 -0.48 -19.72 -12.14
N TYR A 57 -0.77 -20.85 -12.77
CA TYR A 57 0.19 -21.92 -13.03
C TYR A 57 0.22 -22.26 -14.51
N ASN A 58 1.39 -22.64 -15.00
CA ASN A 58 1.52 -23.34 -16.27
C ASN A 58 1.47 -24.86 -16.00
N PRO A 59 0.46 -25.58 -16.50
CA PRO A 59 0.29 -27.02 -16.23
C PRO A 59 1.42 -27.89 -16.81
N GLU A 60 2.09 -27.44 -17.88
CA GLU A 60 3.13 -28.21 -18.57
C GLU A 60 4.49 -28.10 -17.89
N THR A 61 4.81 -26.92 -17.34
CA THR A 61 6.14 -26.64 -16.76
C THR A 61 6.14 -26.61 -15.23
N GLY A 62 4.97 -26.66 -14.59
CA GLY A 62 4.79 -26.50 -13.14
C GLY A 62 5.13 -25.10 -12.60
N ARG A 63 5.54 -24.17 -13.46
CA ARG A 63 5.90 -22.80 -13.07
C ARG A 63 4.66 -22.02 -12.68
N TYR A 64 4.80 -21.14 -11.70
CA TYR A 64 3.72 -20.27 -11.27
C TYR A 64 4.10 -18.79 -11.31
N TRP A 65 3.09 -17.95 -11.32
CA TRP A 65 3.25 -16.52 -11.14
C TRP A 65 2.07 -15.93 -10.39
N TYR A 66 2.28 -14.82 -9.69
CA TYR A 66 1.16 -14.10 -9.08
C TYR A 66 0.23 -13.58 -10.18
N THR A 67 -1.06 -13.80 -10.04
CA THR A 67 -2.07 -13.36 -11.01
C THR A 67 -2.12 -11.82 -11.05
N HIS A 68 -2.02 -11.18 -9.89
CA HIS A 68 -2.16 -9.72 -9.73
C HIS A 68 -0.83 -9.03 -9.45
N LYS A 69 0.21 -9.32 -10.24
CA LYS A 69 1.61 -8.88 -10.01
C LYS A 69 1.75 -7.39 -9.74
N MET A 70 1.05 -6.58 -10.53
CA MET A 70 1.21 -5.12 -10.53
C MET A 70 0.66 -4.48 -9.24
N VAL A 71 -0.52 -4.94 -8.80
CA VAL A 71 -1.12 -4.52 -7.52
C VAL A 71 -0.24 -4.95 -6.35
N LYS A 72 0.20 -6.23 -6.34
CA LYS A 72 1.10 -6.77 -5.31
C LYS A 72 2.42 -6.00 -5.22
N ARG A 73 3.08 -5.74 -6.36
CA ARG A 73 4.34 -4.98 -6.43
C ARG A 73 4.16 -3.56 -5.89
N SER A 74 3.10 -2.87 -6.31
CA SER A 74 2.78 -1.52 -5.82
C SER A 74 2.63 -1.49 -4.31
N PHE A 75 1.87 -2.43 -3.75
CA PHE A 75 1.69 -2.56 -2.31
C PHE A 75 3.00 -2.83 -1.59
N MET A 76 3.81 -3.78 -2.08
CA MET A 76 5.11 -4.11 -1.48
C MET A 76 6.08 -2.93 -1.47
N VAL A 77 6.10 -2.11 -2.52
CA VAL A 77 6.95 -0.91 -2.55
C VAL A 77 6.51 0.08 -1.47
N ILE A 78 5.20 0.32 -1.33
CA ILE A 78 4.66 1.19 -0.27
C ILE A 78 5.03 0.64 1.11
N LYS A 79 4.80 -0.66 1.34
CA LYS A 79 5.08 -1.34 2.61
C LYS A 79 6.57 -1.28 2.99
N LYS A 80 7.47 -1.47 2.02
CA LYS A 80 8.93 -1.36 2.23
C LYS A 80 9.39 0.08 2.49
N ALA A 81 8.69 1.07 1.95
CA ALA A 81 9.04 2.48 2.16
C ALA A 81 8.63 3.00 3.55
N LEU A 82 7.69 2.34 4.24
CA LEU A 82 7.11 2.80 5.52
C LEU A 82 8.13 3.30 6.56
N PRO A 83 9.26 2.60 6.83
CA PRO A 83 10.19 3.04 7.87
C PRO A 83 10.78 4.43 7.61
N ASN A 84 11.00 4.77 6.33
CA ASN A 84 11.68 6.00 5.92
C ASN A 84 10.73 7.06 5.34
N MET A 85 9.43 6.74 5.22
CA MET A 85 8.47 7.59 4.49
C MET A 85 8.09 8.87 5.24
N PHE A 86 8.24 8.88 6.57
CA PHE A 86 7.72 9.93 7.45
C PHE A 86 8.78 10.64 8.29
N CYS A 87 10.07 10.55 7.93
CA CYS A 87 11.18 11.07 8.73
C CYS A 87 11.14 12.58 9.03
N LYS A 88 10.30 13.37 8.35
CA LYS A 88 10.17 14.82 8.52
C LYS A 88 8.90 15.26 9.27
N LEU A 89 8.11 14.34 9.84
CA LEU A 89 6.96 14.75 10.65
C LEU A 89 7.45 15.37 11.96
N PRO A 90 7.06 16.62 12.29
CA PRO A 90 7.42 17.22 13.56
C PRO A 90 6.80 16.37 14.67
N GLN A 91 7.65 15.72 15.47
CA GLN A 91 7.23 15.17 16.75
C GLN A 91 6.85 16.36 17.63
N LYS A 92 5.58 16.75 17.62
CA LYS A 92 5.02 17.55 18.71
C LYS A 92 4.98 16.61 19.92
N GLN A 93 6.13 16.48 20.59
CA GLN A 93 6.16 15.96 21.96
C GLN A 93 5.30 16.92 22.78
N LEU A 94 4.06 16.52 23.04
CA LEU A 94 3.28 17.14 24.08
C LEU A 94 3.91 16.70 25.41
N ARG A 95 5.01 17.38 25.80
CA ARG A 95 5.45 17.38 27.19
C ARG A 95 4.37 18.11 27.97
N LEU A 96 3.42 17.34 28.51
CA LEU A 96 2.64 17.78 29.67
C LEU A 96 3.67 18.06 30.77
N LYS A 97 3.95 19.34 31.01
CA LYS A 97 4.56 19.77 32.26
C LYS A 97 3.44 19.68 33.30
N VAL A 98 3.51 18.64 34.12
CA VAL A 98 2.89 18.62 35.45
C VAL A 98 3.79 19.41 36.38
#